data_AF-A0A6G3D113-F1
#
_entry.id   AF-A0A6G3D113-F1
#
_cell.length_a   1.000
_cell.length_b   1.000
_cell.length_c   1.000
_cell.angle_alpha   90.00
_cell.angle_beta   90.00
_cell.angle_gamma   90.00
#
_symmetry.space_group_name_H-M   'P 1'
#
loop_
_entity.id
_entity.type
_entity.pdbx_description
1 polymer ?
#
loop_
_entity_poly.entity_id
_entity_poly.type
_entity_poly.pdbx_seq_one_letter_code
_entity_poly.pdbx_strand_id
1 'polypeptide(L)'
;MDAVPARARVYVAGVVLAALLCLRPLPSVHAPWWAVALLAGLYAGSELVARSRFVGTCYPVLLAGAFLLPPPAAALVALPGALLSPVPRRPFGLRRLWRAAQLTLAVWAAACVHWRLGGRDAVVEPAFPYALVPAGAAVLAFCLVLTVLDGGIRALADHVPPSRAWRGLLSRSLAPIAVHGLAGLMMAVLWRSPYGPVSALLVLLPMCVAWWAFAQYHRERAAHQATIRALVQAVDIKDGYTRGHSERVGQASM
;
A
#
# COMPACT_ATOMS: atom_id res chain seq x y z
N MET A 1 -15.43 24.16 -5.19
CA MET A 1 -15.56 22.82 -5.82
C MET A 1 -14.33 22.66 -6.70
N ASP A 2 -13.23 22.17 -6.12
CA ASP A 2 -11.93 22.20 -6.79
C ASP A 2 -11.96 21.26 -7.99
N ALA A 3 -12.06 21.85 -9.17
CA ALA A 3 -12.16 21.12 -10.42
C ALA A 3 -10.84 20.38 -10.64
N VAL A 4 -10.88 19.06 -10.47
CA VAL A 4 -9.74 18.20 -10.79
C VAL A 4 -9.32 18.49 -12.23
N PRO A 5 -8.04 18.86 -12.48
CA PRO A 5 -7.59 19.25 -13.81
C PRO A 5 -7.91 18.13 -14.82
N ALA A 6 -8.37 18.51 -16.02
CA ALA A 6 -8.81 17.55 -17.04
C ALA A 6 -7.73 16.51 -17.37
N ARG A 7 -6.46 16.93 -17.34
CA ARG A 7 -5.29 16.05 -17.52
C ARG A 7 -5.23 14.93 -16.48
N ALA A 8 -5.48 15.22 -15.20
CA ALA A 8 -5.52 14.22 -14.14
C ALA A 8 -6.68 13.22 -14.35
N ARG A 9 -7.83 13.68 -14.84
CA ARG A 9 -8.96 12.79 -15.16
C ARG A 9 -8.65 11.82 -16.30
N VAL A 10 -8.00 12.31 -17.37
CA VAL A 10 -7.55 11.45 -18.49
C VAL A 10 -6.54 10.42 -18.01
N TYR A 11 -5.59 10.83 -17.15
CA TYR A 11 -4.62 9.93 -16.55
C TYR A 11 -5.29 8.84 -15.71
N VAL A 12 -6.24 9.20 -14.83
CA VAL A 12 -7.02 8.22 -14.05
C VAL A 12 -7.77 7.27 -14.98
N ALA A 13 -8.43 7.77 -16.02
CA ALA A 13 -9.15 6.93 -16.98
C ALA A 13 -8.21 5.94 -17.70
N GLY A 14 -7.02 6.37 -18.12
CA GLY A 14 -6.02 5.50 -18.74
C GLY A 14 -5.52 4.41 -17.79
N VAL A 15 -5.30 4.74 -16.52
CA VAL A 15 -4.87 3.78 -15.49
C VAL A 15 -5.99 2.78 -15.17
N VAL A 16 -7.25 3.22 -15.14
CA VAL A 16 -8.41 2.33 -15.00
C VAL A 16 -8.53 1.39 -16.19
N LEU A 17 -8.37 1.90 -17.41
CA LEU A 17 -8.39 1.07 -18.62
C LEU A 17 -7.28 0.01 -18.57
N ALA A 18 -6.05 0.40 -18.19
CA ALA A 18 -4.94 -0.53 -18.02
C ALA A 18 -5.25 -1.61 -16.98
N ALA A 19 -5.83 -1.24 -15.83
CA ALA A 19 -6.26 -2.19 -14.81
C ALA A 19 -7.31 -3.19 -15.33
N LEU A 20 -8.28 -2.72 -16.13
CA LEU A 20 -9.29 -3.58 -16.76
C LEU A 20 -8.66 -4.53 -17.81
N LEU A 21 -7.67 -4.06 -18.57
CA LEU A 21 -6.95 -4.89 -19.53
C LEU A 21 -6.14 -5.99 -18.84
N CYS A 22 -5.55 -5.72 -17.68
CA CYS A 22 -4.85 -6.73 -16.87
C CYS A 22 -5.77 -7.86 -16.37
N LEU A 23 -7.09 -7.63 -16.31
CA LEU A 23 -8.10 -8.61 -15.92
C LEU A 23 -8.63 -9.45 -17.09
N ARG A 24 -8.33 -9.10 -18.35
CA ARG A 24 -8.78 -9.88 -19.53
C ARG A 24 -8.41 -11.38 -19.53
N PRO A 25 -7.23 -11.83 -19.06
CA PRO A 25 -6.86 -13.25 -19.13
C PRO A 25 -7.48 -14.11 -18.01
N LEU A 26 -8.39 -13.56 -17.19
CA LEU A 26 -9.13 -14.30 -16.16
C LEU A 26 -9.86 -15.57 -16.64
N PRO A 27 -10.56 -15.56 -17.79
CA PRO A 27 -11.33 -16.72 -18.24
C PRO A 27 -10.47 -17.93 -18.60
N SER A 28 -9.20 -17.71 -18.96
CA SER A 28 -8.26 -18.76 -19.35
C SER A 28 -7.49 -19.39 -18.19
N VAL A 29 -7.58 -18.82 -16.99
CA VAL A 29 -6.75 -19.22 -15.86
C VAL A 29 -7.57 -20.03 -14.85
N HIS A 30 -7.17 -21.28 -14.63
CA HIS A 30 -7.70 -22.13 -13.59
C HIS A 30 -7.13 -21.70 -12.23
N ALA A 31 -7.79 -20.74 -11.59
CA ALA A 31 -7.44 -20.28 -10.25
C ALA A 31 -8.37 -20.89 -9.20
N PRO A 32 -7.87 -21.19 -7.98
CA PRO A 32 -8.73 -21.58 -6.86
C PRO A 32 -9.57 -20.38 -6.42
N TRP A 33 -10.81 -20.29 -6.91
CA TRP A 33 -11.73 -19.19 -6.63
C TRP A 33 -12.03 -19.02 -5.13
N TRP A 34 -11.99 -20.10 -4.36
CA TRP A 34 -12.14 -20.04 -2.90
C TRP A 34 -11.00 -19.24 -2.24
N ALA A 35 -9.76 -19.36 -2.73
CA ALA A 35 -8.61 -18.64 -2.20
C ALA A 35 -8.68 -17.16 -2.57
N VAL A 36 -9.12 -16.86 -3.80
CA VAL A 36 -9.40 -15.48 -4.24
C VAL A 36 -10.47 -14.85 -3.35
N ALA A 37 -11.60 -15.54 -3.12
CA ALA A 37 -12.69 -15.05 -2.29
C ALA A 37 -12.25 -14.83 -0.84
N LEU A 38 -11.47 -15.75 -0.27
CA LEU A 38 -10.96 -15.63 1.10
C LEU A 38 -10.02 -14.43 1.25
N LEU A 39 -9.03 -14.28 0.36
CA LEU A 39 -8.09 -13.16 0.41
C LEU A 39 -8.77 -11.82 0.11
N ALA A 40 -9.72 -11.81 -0.83
CA ALA A 40 -10.52 -10.64 -1.17
C ALA A 40 -11.41 -10.21 0.02
N GLY A 41 -12.06 -11.16 0.69
CA GLY A 41 -12.85 -10.92 1.89
C GLY A 41 -11.99 -10.43 3.07
N LEU A 42 -10.82 -11.03 3.25
CA LEU A 42 -9.85 -10.63 4.27
C LEU A 42 -9.33 -9.21 4.05
N TYR A 43 -8.99 -8.87 2.79
CA TYR A 43 -8.57 -7.53 2.42
C TYR A 43 -9.70 -6.51 2.62
N ALA A 44 -10.92 -6.83 2.16
CA ALA A 44 -12.11 -5.99 2.37
C ALA A 44 -12.44 -5.78 3.85
N GLY A 45 -12.38 -6.84 4.66
CA GLY A 45 -12.57 -6.79 6.11
C GLY A 45 -11.50 -5.93 6.79
N SER A 46 -10.25 -6.05 6.37
CA SER A 46 -9.15 -5.23 6.90
C SER A 46 -9.34 -3.73 6.59
N GLU A 47 -9.83 -3.38 5.40
CA GLU A 47 -10.16 -2.00 5.03
C GLU A 47 -11.38 -1.47 5.81
N LEU A 48 -12.33 -2.34 6.15
CA LEU A 48 -13.48 -1.97 7.00
C LEU A 48 -13.07 -1.78 8.47
N VAL A 49 -12.13 -2.58 8.99
CA VAL A 49 -11.55 -2.36 10.33
C VAL A 49 -10.66 -1.11 10.34
N ALA A 50 -9.89 -0.90 9.27
CA ALA A 50 -9.13 0.33 9.05
C ALA A 50 -10.02 1.57 9.05
N ARG A 51 -11.25 1.49 8.52
CA ARG A 51 -12.24 2.58 8.62
C ARG A 51 -12.57 2.95 10.07
N SER A 52 -12.67 1.98 10.96
CA SER A 52 -13.05 2.22 12.36
C SER A 52 -11.87 2.56 13.27
N ARG A 53 -10.66 2.09 12.94
CA ARG A 53 -9.46 2.21 13.79
C ARG A 53 -8.34 3.06 13.17
N PHE A 54 -8.57 3.62 11.97
CA PHE A 54 -7.60 4.38 11.18
C PHE A 54 -6.26 3.62 10.96
N VAL A 55 -6.34 2.29 10.87
CA VAL A 55 -5.19 1.44 10.50
C VAL A 55 -4.96 1.66 8.99
N GLY A 56 -3.72 1.58 8.51
CA GLY A 56 -3.45 1.80 7.08
C GLY A 56 -3.96 0.68 6.16
N THR A 57 -3.57 0.69 4.89
CA THR A 57 -3.91 -0.34 3.87
C THR A 57 -3.17 -1.66 4.09
N CYS A 58 -3.88 -2.78 4.24
CA CYS A 58 -3.26 -4.08 4.55
C CYS A 58 -2.56 -4.70 3.31
N TYR A 59 -1.40 -4.15 2.94
CA TYR A 59 -0.50 -4.64 1.89
C TYR A 59 -0.05 -6.12 1.98
N PRO A 60 0.09 -6.75 3.17
CA PRO A 60 0.54 -8.14 3.29
C PRO A 60 -0.43 -9.12 2.64
N VAL A 61 -1.74 -8.88 2.76
CA VAL A 61 -2.77 -9.71 2.14
C VAL A 61 -2.71 -9.60 0.62
N LEU A 62 -2.44 -8.39 0.11
CA LEU A 62 -2.27 -8.14 -1.33
C LEU A 62 -1.01 -8.81 -1.88
N LEU A 63 0.11 -8.72 -1.15
CA LEU A 63 1.38 -9.36 -1.53
C LEU A 63 1.32 -10.89 -1.40
N ALA A 64 0.65 -11.42 -0.38
CA ALA A 64 0.37 -12.86 -0.27
C ALA A 64 -0.48 -13.35 -1.46
N GLY A 65 -1.51 -12.58 -1.85
CA GLY A 65 -2.27 -12.84 -3.07
C GLY A 65 -1.39 -12.84 -4.33
N ALA A 66 -0.46 -11.90 -4.43
CA ALA A 66 0.49 -11.83 -5.55
C ALA A 66 1.45 -13.03 -5.62
N PHE A 67 1.78 -13.65 -4.47
CA PHE A 67 2.66 -14.81 -4.41
C PHE A 67 1.92 -16.15 -4.59
N LEU A 68 0.67 -16.22 -4.14
CA LEU A 68 -0.13 -17.46 -4.15
C LEU A 68 -0.93 -17.66 -5.45
N LEU A 69 -1.43 -16.58 -6.03
CA LEU A 69 -2.40 -16.61 -7.13
C LEU A 69 -1.75 -16.24 -8.47
N PRO A 70 -2.28 -16.76 -9.59
CA PRO A 70 -1.93 -16.27 -10.91
C PRO A 70 -2.16 -14.75 -11.03
N PRO A 71 -1.38 -14.03 -11.86
CA PRO A 71 -1.43 -12.57 -11.93
C PRO A 71 -2.82 -11.95 -12.09
N PRO A 72 -3.72 -12.47 -12.97
CA PRO A 72 -5.03 -11.84 -13.12
C PRO A 72 -5.99 -12.17 -11.95
N ALA A 73 -5.80 -13.28 -11.25
CA ALA A 73 -6.56 -13.62 -10.05
C ALA A 73 -6.09 -12.81 -8.83
N ALA A 74 -4.77 -12.57 -8.70
CA ALA A 74 -4.22 -11.69 -7.67
C ALA A 74 -4.76 -10.26 -7.80
N ALA A 75 -4.88 -9.75 -9.02
CA ALA A 75 -5.43 -8.43 -9.31
C ALA A 75 -6.87 -8.25 -8.79
N LEU A 76 -7.71 -9.29 -8.82
CA LEU A 76 -9.08 -9.25 -8.28
C LEU A 76 -9.14 -9.04 -6.77
N VAL A 77 -8.15 -9.54 -6.03
CA VAL A 77 -8.10 -9.44 -4.56
C VAL A 77 -8.11 -7.98 -4.11
N ALA A 78 -7.49 -7.08 -4.89
CA ALA A 78 -7.40 -5.66 -4.59
C ALA A 78 -8.71 -4.89 -4.79
N LEU A 79 -9.61 -5.35 -5.66
CA LEU A 79 -10.81 -4.60 -6.06
C LEU A 79 -11.79 -4.36 -4.89
N PRO A 80 -12.26 -5.37 -4.14
CA PRO A 80 -13.31 -5.15 -3.15
C PRO A 80 -12.83 -4.26 -2.01
N GLY A 81 -11.61 -4.47 -1.48
CA GLY A 81 -11.10 -3.61 -0.41
C GLY A 81 -10.82 -2.18 -0.87
N ALA A 82 -10.33 -1.97 -2.10
CA ALA A 82 -10.08 -0.63 -2.60
C ALA A 82 -11.37 0.16 -2.89
N LEU A 83 -12.44 -0.53 -3.32
CA LEU A 83 -13.76 0.07 -3.53
C LEU A 83 -14.50 0.35 -2.22
N LEU A 84 -14.23 -0.41 -1.16
CA LEU A 84 -14.83 -0.19 0.16
C LEU A 84 -14.06 0.82 1.02
N SER A 85 -12.83 1.17 0.61
CA SER A 85 -11.95 2.03 1.40
C SER A 85 -12.49 3.46 1.55
N PRO A 86 -12.42 4.06 2.76
CA PRO A 86 -12.88 5.41 3.00
C PRO A 86 -11.99 6.44 2.29
N VAL A 87 -12.64 7.35 1.56
CA VAL A 87 -11.98 8.51 0.93
C VAL A 87 -12.36 9.75 1.75
N PRO A 88 -11.41 10.38 2.46
CA PRO A 88 -11.72 11.49 3.38
C PRO A 88 -12.04 12.82 2.67
N ARG A 89 -11.82 12.94 1.36
CA ARG A 89 -11.98 14.20 0.62
C ARG A 89 -12.73 14.00 -0.70
N ARG A 90 -13.66 14.91 -1.01
CA ARG A 90 -14.30 14.98 -2.34
C ARG A 90 -13.25 15.27 -3.44
N PRO A 91 -13.44 14.81 -4.68
CA PRO A 91 -14.49 13.90 -5.16
C PRO A 91 -14.23 12.43 -4.76
N PHE A 92 -15.23 11.80 -4.15
CA PHE A 92 -15.09 10.45 -3.56
C PHE A 92 -14.91 9.35 -4.61
N GLY A 93 -15.71 9.37 -5.68
CA GLY A 93 -15.71 8.31 -6.70
C GLY A 93 -14.40 8.22 -7.47
N LEU A 94 -13.88 9.36 -7.94
CA LEU A 94 -12.63 9.39 -8.71
C LEU A 94 -11.43 8.90 -7.90
N ARG A 95 -11.32 9.32 -6.63
CA ARG A 95 -10.22 8.88 -5.75
C ARG A 95 -10.31 7.40 -5.39
N ARG A 96 -11.52 6.89 -5.20
CA ARG A 96 -11.76 5.46 -4.96
C ARG A 96 -11.38 4.63 -6.18
N LEU A 97 -11.82 5.06 -7.36
CA LEU A 97 -11.52 4.40 -8.62
C LEU A 97 -10.00 4.46 -8.92
N TRP A 98 -9.36 5.60 -8.68
CA TRP A 98 -7.91 5.76 -8.75
C TRP A 98 -7.18 4.76 -7.85
N ARG A 99 -7.56 4.70 -6.56
CA ARG A 99 -6.94 3.77 -5.61
C ARG A 99 -7.13 2.31 -6.01
N ALA A 100 -8.33 1.95 -6.47
CA ALA A 100 -8.61 0.61 -6.98
C ALA A 100 -7.74 0.27 -8.19
N ALA A 101 -7.65 1.14 -9.19
CA ALA A 101 -6.83 0.92 -10.38
C ALA A 101 -5.33 0.84 -10.03
N GLN A 102 -4.85 1.73 -9.16
CA GLN A 102 -3.47 1.77 -8.71
C GLN A 102 -3.07 0.48 -7.98
N LEU A 103 -3.88 0.02 -7.03
CA LEU A 103 -3.60 -1.23 -6.29
C LEU A 103 -3.72 -2.45 -7.20
N THR A 104 -4.70 -2.50 -8.10
CA THR A 104 -4.88 -3.60 -9.06
C THR A 104 -3.65 -3.74 -9.95
N LEU A 105 -3.15 -2.64 -10.53
CA LEU A 105 -1.95 -2.65 -11.36
C LEU A 105 -0.69 -3.01 -10.58
N ALA A 106 -0.54 -2.50 -9.37
CA ALA A 106 0.61 -2.80 -8.52
C ALA A 106 0.66 -4.29 -8.14
N VAL A 107 -0.48 -4.87 -7.73
CA VAL A 107 -0.59 -6.30 -7.41
C VAL A 107 -0.37 -7.17 -8.64
N TRP A 108 -0.97 -6.81 -9.78
CA TRP A 108 -0.77 -7.54 -11.04
C TRP A 108 0.70 -7.54 -11.48
N ALA A 109 1.37 -6.39 -11.44
CA ALA A 109 2.79 -6.28 -11.79
C ALA A 109 3.68 -7.08 -10.84
N ALA A 110 3.42 -7.02 -9.53
CA ALA A 110 4.13 -7.81 -8.54
C ALA A 110 3.97 -9.32 -8.80
N ALA A 111 2.73 -9.77 -9.06
CA ALA A 111 2.44 -11.16 -9.37
C ALA A 111 3.10 -11.62 -10.68
N CYS A 112 3.12 -10.77 -11.72
CA CYS A 112 3.82 -11.06 -12.98
C CYS A 112 5.33 -11.23 -12.77
N VAL A 113 5.97 -10.34 -12.00
CA VAL A 113 7.41 -10.42 -11.71
C VAL A 113 7.71 -11.67 -10.89
N HIS A 114 6.91 -11.94 -9.86
CA HIS A 114 7.05 -13.15 -9.05
C HIS A 114 6.93 -14.43 -9.90
N TRP A 115 5.92 -14.48 -10.78
CA TRP A 115 5.67 -15.62 -11.66
C TRP A 115 6.81 -15.85 -12.67
N ARG A 116 7.29 -14.78 -13.32
CA ARG A 116 8.37 -14.87 -14.32
C ARG A 116 9.70 -15.32 -13.72
N LEU A 117 9.91 -15.04 -12.43
CA LEU A 117 11.11 -15.44 -11.70
C LEU A 117 10.98 -16.83 -11.05
N GLY A 118 9.95 -17.62 -11.40
CA GLY A 118 9.76 -18.96 -10.83
C GLY A 118 9.35 -18.96 -9.35
N GLY A 119 8.85 -17.82 -8.84
CA GLY A 119 8.51 -17.67 -7.42
C GLY A 119 7.45 -18.65 -6.93
N ARG A 120 6.54 -19.09 -7.82
CA ARG A 120 5.54 -20.11 -7.50
C ARG A 120 6.18 -21.41 -7.03
N ASP A 121 7.20 -21.88 -7.74
CA ASP A 121 7.87 -23.14 -7.43
C ASP A 121 8.72 -22.99 -6.16
N ALA A 122 9.35 -21.84 -5.97
CA ALA A 122 10.11 -21.49 -4.76
C ALA A 122 9.26 -21.34 -3.48
N VAL A 123 7.94 -21.15 -3.61
CA VAL A 123 7.00 -21.12 -2.47
C VAL A 123 6.37 -22.50 -2.23
N VAL A 124 6.24 -23.34 -3.27
CA VAL A 124 5.69 -24.70 -3.16
C VAL A 124 6.72 -25.65 -2.54
N GLU A 125 7.97 -25.57 -2.96
CA GLU A 125 9.12 -26.16 -2.28
C GLU A 125 9.89 -25.01 -1.66
N PRO A 126 9.85 -24.79 -0.33
CA PRO A 126 10.47 -23.64 0.33
C PRO A 126 12.00 -23.64 0.20
N ALA A 127 12.51 -23.33 -0.98
CA ALA A 127 13.92 -23.24 -1.32
C ALA A 127 14.46 -21.90 -0.83
N PHE A 128 14.58 -21.75 0.48
CA PHE A 128 15.29 -20.62 1.07
C PHE A 128 16.80 -20.80 0.85
N PRO A 129 17.55 -19.74 0.45
CA PRO A 129 17.17 -18.33 0.36
C PRO A 129 16.63 -17.89 -1.02
N TYR A 130 16.57 -18.78 -2.00
CA TYR A 130 16.18 -18.43 -3.37
C TYR A 130 14.78 -17.80 -3.45
N ALA A 131 13.82 -18.23 -2.62
CA ALA A 131 12.47 -17.65 -2.54
C ALA A 131 12.43 -16.14 -2.16
N LEU A 132 13.48 -15.61 -1.52
CA LEU A 132 13.56 -14.19 -1.17
C LEU A 132 13.82 -13.31 -2.40
N VAL A 133 14.49 -13.83 -3.43
CA VAL A 133 14.79 -13.09 -4.67
C VAL A 133 13.52 -12.75 -5.47
N PRO A 134 12.64 -13.71 -5.84
CA PRO A 134 11.42 -13.41 -6.57
C PRO A 134 10.42 -12.63 -5.70
N ALA A 135 10.42 -12.82 -4.39
CA ALA A 135 9.60 -12.03 -3.47
C ALA A 135 10.10 -10.57 -3.38
N GLY A 136 11.40 -10.35 -3.23
CA GLY A 136 12.04 -9.04 -3.22
C GLY A 136 11.83 -8.29 -4.54
N ALA A 137 12.01 -8.97 -5.67
CA ALA A 137 11.76 -8.39 -6.99
C ALA A 137 10.29 -7.99 -7.19
N ALA A 138 9.35 -8.79 -6.71
CA ALA A 138 7.92 -8.47 -6.76
C ALA A 138 7.54 -7.30 -5.86
N VAL A 139 8.11 -7.20 -4.65
CA VAL A 139 7.98 -6.05 -3.75
C VAL A 139 8.54 -4.78 -4.40
N LEU A 140 9.69 -4.86 -5.04
CA LEU A 140 10.28 -3.74 -5.78
C LEU A 140 9.37 -3.30 -6.93
N ALA A 141 8.84 -4.25 -7.69
CA ALA A 141 7.89 -3.95 -8.76
C ALA A 141 6.61 -3.28 -8.24
N PHE A 142 6.07 -3.77 -7.12
CA PHE A 142 4.93 -3.16 -6.43
C PHE A 142 5.21 -1.71 -6.05
N CYS A 143 6.34 -1.47 -5.37
CA CYS A 143 6.78 -0.12 -4.99
C CYS A 143 6.95 0.79 -6.21
N LEU A 144 7.66 0.31 -7.25
CA LEU A 144 7.90 1.08 -8.47
C LEU A 144 6.59 1.50 -9.13
N VAL A 145 5.63 0.59 -9.29
CA VAL A 145 4.32 0.90 -9.88
C VAL A 145 3.59 1.95 -9.04
N LEU A 146 3.54 1.80 -7.72
CA LEU A 146 2.90 2.81 -6.85
C LEU A 146 3.57 4.18 -6.99
N THR A 147 4.91 4.23 -6.99
CA THR A 147 5.66 5.49 -7.09
C THR A 147 5.54 6.16 -8.45
N VAL A 148 5.49 5.39 -9.55
CA VAL A 148 5.30 5.93 -10.90
C VAL A 148 3.90 6.50 -11.04
N LEU A 149 2.89 5.80 -10.52
CA LEU A 149 1.50 6.26 -10.58
C LEU A 149 1.25 7.50 -9.69
N ASP A 150 1.74 7.48 -8.45
CA ASP A 150 1.65 8.63 -7.53
C ASP A 150 2.50 9.82 -7.99
N GLY A 151 3.65 9.53 -8.58
CA GLY A 151 4.54 10.53 -9.16
C GLY A 151 3.94 11.16 -10.42
N GLY A 152 3.29 10.36 -11.28
CA GLY A 152 2.63 10.82 -12.50
C GLY A 152 1.46 11.75 -12.20
N ILE A 153 0.60 11.40 -11.23
CA ILE A 153 -0.52 12.26 -10.85
C ILE A 153 -0.04 13.59 -10.24
N ARG A 154 1.02 13.58 -9.42
CA ARG A 154 1.61 14.80 -8.83
C ARG A 154 2.31 15.68 -9.86
N ALA A 155 3.05 15.08 -10.80
CA ALA A 155 3.68 15.83 -11.88
C ALA A 155 2.64 16.54 -12.75
N LEU A 156 1.48 15.90 -12.95
CA LEU A 156 0.40 16.42 -13.79
C LEU A 156 -0.53 17.41 -13.06
N ALA A 157 -0.65 17.30 -11.73
CA ALA A 157 -1.52 18.15 -10.91
C ALA A 157 -0.79 19.34 -10.25
N ASP A 158 0.45 19.14 -9.80
CA ASP A 158 1.16 20.09 -8.92
C ASP A 158 2.41 20.70 -9.58
N HIS A 159 2.68 20.39 -10.86
CA HIS A 159 3.85 20.90 -11.64
C HIS A 159 5.23 20.68 -10.96
N VAL A 160 5.35 19.69 -10.08
CA VAL A 160 6.60 19.38 -9.37
C VAL A 160 7.56 18.59 -10.30
N PRO A 161 8.88 18.87 -10.30
CA PRO A 161 9.84 18.10 -11.09
C PRO A 161 9.78 16.60 -10.73
N PRO A 162 9.56 15.72 -11.72
CA PRO A 162 9.25 14.30 -11.50
C PRO A 162 10.40 13.54 -10.82
N SER A 163 11.66 13.91 -11.10
CA SER A 163 12.85 13.21 -10.62
C SER A 163 13.05 13.27 -9.10
N ARG A 164 12.70 14.39 -8.45
CA ARG A 164 12.77 14.53 -6.97
C ARG A 164 11.55 13.93 -6.29
N ALA A 165 10.37 14.08 -6.91
CA ALA A 165 9.14 13.48 -6.40
C ALA A 165 9.23 11.95 -6.34
N TRP A 166 9.78 11.32 -7.38
CA TRP A 166 9.86 9.85 -7.47
C TRP A 166 10.87 9.25 -6.50
N ARG A 167 12.08 9.84 -6.38
CA ARG A 167 13.12 9.32 -5.48
C ARG A 167 12.73 9.39 -4.01
N GLY A 168 12.10 10.50 -3.61
CA GLY A 168 11.61 10.68 -2.23
C GLY A 168 10.41 9.80 -1.88
N LEU A 169 9.54 9.52 -2.84
CA LEU A 169 8.44 8.57 -2.63
C LEU A 169 8.93 7.12 -2.55
N LEU A 170 9.87 6.74 -3.42
CA LEU A 170 10.40 5.38 -3.45
C LEU A 170 11.13 5.04 -2.17
N SER A 171 12.05 5.89 -1.71
CA SER A 171 12.78 5.63 -0.46
C SER A 171 11.84 5.55 0.74
N ARG A 172 10.82 6.40 0.79
CA ARG A 172 9.85 6.45 1.89
C ARG A 172 8.88 5.27 1.90
N SER A 173 8.49 4.76 0.72
CA SER A 173 7.55 3.65 0.59
C SER A 173 8.22 2.28 0.64
N LEU A 174 9.50 2.17 0.23
CA LEU A 174 10.21 0.90 0.14
C LEU A 174 10.33 0.21 1.50
N ALA A 175 10.79 0.93 2.53
CA ALA A 175 11.04 0.32 3.84
C ALA A 175 9.76 -0.26 4.48
N PRO A 176 8.63 0.47 4.56
CA PRO A 176 7.38 -0.11 5.03
C PRO A 176 6.92 -1.28 4.16
N ILE A 177 6.88 -1.13 2.83
CA ILE A 177 6.32 -2.16 1.95
C ILE A 177 7.20 -3.43 1.97
N ALA A 178 8.52 -3.32 2.12
CA ALA A 178 9.40 -4.46 2.27
C ALA A 178 9.06 -5.32 3.49
N VAL A 179 8.75 -4.69 4.63
CA VAL A 179 8.29 -5.41 5.83
C VAL A 179 6.96 -6.13 5.57
N HIS A 180 6.01 -5.46 4.90
CA HIS A 180 4.73 -6.08 4.54
C HIS A 180 4.90 -7.19 3.49
N GLY A 181 5.92 -7.10 2.63
CA GLY A 181 6.28 -8.12 1.65
C GLY A 181 6.87 -9.37 2.27
N LEU A 182 7.75 -9.23 3.26
CA LEU A 182 8.27 -10.36 4.03
C LEU A 182 7.13 -11.11 4.74
N ALA A 183 6.19 -10.36 5.31
CA ALA A 183 5.01 -10.93 5.92
C ALA A 183 4.06 -11.60 4.91
N GLY A 184 3.87 -11.01 3.74
CA GLY A 184 3.12 -11.62 2.64
C GLY A 184 3.76 -12.93 2.16
N LEU A 185 5.10 -13.00 2.11
CA LEU A 185 5.84 -14.21 1.79
C LEU A 185 5.65 -15.28 2.87
N MET A 186 5.77 -14.90 4.15
CA MET A 186 5.51 -15.81 5.26
C MET A 186 4.08 -16.36 5.21
N MET A 187 3.09 -15.51 4.92
CA MET A 187 1.70 -15.91 4.73
C MET A 187 1.55 -16.89 3.55
N ALA A 188 2.24 -16.65 2.43
CA ALA A 188 2.20 -17.52 1.25
C ALA A 188 2.81 -18.91 1.51
N VAL A 189 3.94 -18.96 2.24
CA VAL A 189 4.60 -20.22 2.63
C VAL A 189 3.72 -20.99 3.62
N LEU A 190 3.16 -20.32 4.63
CA LEU A 190 2.27 -20.97 5.61
C LEU A 190 0.98 -21.49 4.96
N TRP A 191 0.43 -20.77 3.99
CA TRP A 191 -0.76 -21.21 3.26
C TRP A 191 -0.55 -22.55 2.53
N ARG A 192 0.67 -22.83 2.08
CA ARG A 192 1.05 -24.09 1.42
C ARG A 192 1.43 -25.21 2.39
N SER A 193 1.59 -24.89 3.68
CA SER A 193 1.89 -25.84 4.76
C SER A 193 0.72 -26.84 4.95
N PRO A 194 0.92 -28.00 5.61
CA PRO A 194 -0.14 -28.97 5.90
C PRO A 194 -1.34 -28.38 6.66
N TYR A 195 -1.11 -27.28 7.40
CA TYR A 195 -2.13 -26.54 8.15
C TYR A 195 -2.98 -25.59 7.28
N GLY A 196 -2.64 -25.45 5.99
CA GLY A 196 -3.43 -24.74 4.98
C GLY A 196 -3.66 -23.25 5.27
N PRO A 197 -4.79 -22.66 4.84
CA PRO A 197 -5.05 -21.23 4.99
C PRO A 197 -5.20 -20.76 6.44
N VAL A 198 -5.44 -21.67 7.39
CA VAL A 198 -5.63 -21.34 8.81
C VAL A 198 -4.33 -20.82 9.43
N SER A 199 -3.19 -21.43 9.11
CA SER A 199 -1.87 -20.97 9.58
C SER A 199 -1.52 -19.59 9.03
N ALA A 200 -1.88 -19.32 7.78
CA ALA A 200 -1.69 -18.04 7.13
C ALA A 200 -2.49 -16.92 7.81
N LEU A 201 -3.73 -17.21 8.22
CA LEU A 201 -4.58 -16.29 8.98
C LEU A 201 -4.03 -16.02 10.38
N LEU A 202 -3.44 -17.01 11.04
CA LEU A 202 -2.82 -16.84 12.36
C LEU A 202 -1.65 -15.86 12.33
N VAL A 203 -0.87 -15.80 11.25
CA VAL A 203 0.21 -14.81 11.08
C VAL A 203 -0.33 -13.38 10.91
N LEU A 204 -1.53 -13.23 10.35
CA LEU A 204 -2.13 -11.91 10.17
C LEU A 204 -2.45 -11.25 11.51
N LEU A 205 -2.89 -12.01 12.50
CA LEU A 205 -3.32 -11.51 13.79
C LEU A 205 -2.21 -10.72 14.55
N PRO A 206 -1.03 -11.30 14.86
CA PRO A 206 0.04 -10.58 15.54
C PRO A 206 0.52 -9.39 14.71
N MET A 207 0.44 -9.48 13.38
CA MET A 207 0.88 -8.39 12.53
C MET A 207 -0.11 -7.22 12.50
N CYS A 208 -1.41 -7.49 12.48
CA CYS A 208 -2.44 -6.49 12.65
C CYS A 208 -2.31 -5.78 14.00
N VAL A 209 -2.03 -6.53 15.07
CA VAL A 209 -1.80 -5.97 16.41
C VAL A 209 -0.55 -5.09 16.43
N ALA A 210 0.59 -5.58 15.94
CA ALA A 210 1.83 -4.82 15.89
C ALA A 210 1.65 -3.52 15.09
N TRP A 211 1.00 -3.60 13.94
CA TRP A 211 0.78 -2.44 13.11
C TRP A 211 -0.20 -1.43 13.71
N TRP A 212 -1.28 -1.91 14.33
CA TRP A 212 -2.17 -1.05 15.09
C TRP A 212 -1.42 -0.32 16.22
N ALA A 213 -0.56 -1.03 16.96
CA ALA A 213 0.27 -0.45 18.01
C ALA A 213 1.22 0.63 17.47
N PHE A 214 1.92 0.36 16.35
CA PHE A 214 2.74 1.37 15.68
C PHE A 214 1.94 2.59 15.23
N ALA A 215 0.75 2.38 14.67
CA ALA A 215 -0.13 3.46 14.23
C ALA A 215 -0.62 4.31 15.40
N GLN A 216 -0.92 3.70 16.56
CA GLN A 216 -1.25 4.43 17.79
C GLN A 216 -0.06 5.22 18.31
N TYR A 217 1.11 4.58 18.41
CA TYR A 217 2.33 5.20 18.90
C TYR A 217 2.72 6.45 18.10
N HIS A 218 2.66 6.37 16.77
CA HIS A 218 2.95 7.53 15.93
C HIS A 218 1.96 8.68 16.11
N ARG A 219 0.68 8.39 16.38
CA ARG A 219 -0.32 9.44 16.64
C ARG A 219 -0.09 10.10 17.99
N GLU A 220 0.21 9.31 19.01
CA GLU A 220 0.54 9.83 20.34
C GLU A 220 1.77 10.75 20.26
N ARG A 221 2.82 10.31 19.55
CA ARG A 221 4.03 11.13 19.33
C ARG A 221 3.71 12.43 18.59
N ALA A 222 2.86 12.38 17.56
CA ALA A 222 2.44 13.56 16.80
C ALA A 222 1.58 14.53 17.64
N ALA A 223 0.67 14.01 18.46
CA ALA A 223 -0.15 14.80 19.37
C ALA A 223 0.73 15.46 20.45
N HIS A 224 1.66 14.72 21.03
CA HIS A 224 2.61 15.25 22.01
C HIS A 224 3.47 16.38 21.42
N GLN A 225 4.01 16.19 20.21
CA GLN A 225 4.73 17.23 19.49
C GLN A 225 3.86 18.45 19.16
N ALA A 226 2.57 18.26 18.87
CA ALA A 226 1.63 19.36 18.66
C ALA A 226 1.41 20.16 19.95
N THR A 227 1.25 19.48 21.09
CA THR A 227 1.12 20.14 22.41
C THR A 227 2.38 20.91 22.78
N ILE A 228 3.57 20.33 22.60
CA ILE A 228 4.84 21.04 22.84
C ILE A 228 4.93 22.30 21.97
N ARG A 229 4.63 22.18 20.67
CA ARG A 229 4.62 23.35 19.77
C ARG A 229 3.62 24.41 20.21
N ALA A 230 2.43 24.00 20.64
CA ALA A 230 1.41 24.93 21.14
C ALA A 230 1.86 25.66 22.42
N LEU A 231 2.53 24.95 23.34
CA LEU A 231 3.10 25.57 24.55
C LEU A 231 4.21 26.56 24.22
N VAL A 232 5.13 26.21 23.31
CA VAL A 232 6.18 27.11 22.83
C VAL A 232 5.58 28.34 22.16
N GLN A 233 4.58 28.16 21.29
CA GLN A 233 3.88 29.28 20.66
C GLN A 233 3.17 30.17 21.68
N ALA A 234 2.57 29.60 22.73
CA ALA A 234 1.95 30.38 23.80
C ALA A 234 2.98 31.21 24.60
N VAL A 235 4.18 30.66 24.82
CA VAL A 235 5.31 31.39 25.45
C VAL A 235 5.80 32.52 24.55
N ASP A 236 6.05 32.25 23.26
CA ASP A 236 6.47 33.26 22.27
C ASP A 236 5.42 34.38 22.09
N ILE A 237 4.13 34.11 22.26
CA ILE A 237 3.07 35.14 22.24
C ILE A 237 3.10 36.00 23.50
N LYS A 238 3.37 35.38 24.66
CA LYS A 238 3.47 36.08 25.93
C LYS A 238 4.72 36.96 25.99
N ASP A 239 5.84 36.49 25.45
CA ASP A 239 7.10 37.23 25.38
C ASP A 239 7.34 37.79 23.98
N GLY A 240 6.90 39.03 23.76
CA GLY A 240 7.01 39.70 22.47
C GLY A 240 8.45 39.84 21.93
N TYR A 241 9.48 39.70 22.78
CA TYR A 241 10.88 39.79 22.38
C TYR A 241 11.40 38.52 21.68
N THR A 242 10.77 37.36 21.90
CA THR A 242 11.24 36.04 21.41
C THR A 242 10.43 35.46 20.25
N ARG A 243 9.48 36.25 19.71
CA ARG A 243 8.55 35.81 18.66
C ARG A 243 9.25 35.15 17.46
N GLY A 244 8.95 33.87 17.23
CA GLY A 244 9.47 33.11 16.09
C GLY A 244 10.94 32.71 16.21
N HIS A 245 11.62 32.98 17.33
CA HIS A 245 12.98 32.49 17.59
C HIS A 245 12.98 30.95 17.65
N SER A 246 12.02 30.37 18.37
CA SER A 246 11.88 28.93 18.56
C SER A 246 11.64 28.16 17.24
N GLU A 247 10.87 28.74 16.31
CA GLU A 247 10.65 28.17 14.97
C GLU A 247 11.92 28.20 14.10
N ARG A 248 12.70 29.29 14.18
CA ARG A 248 13.97 29.39 13.46
C ARG A 248 15.03 28.43 14.01
N VAL A 249 15.11 28.26 15.34
CA VAL A 249 16.01 27.27 15.96
C VAL A 249 15.59 25.85 15.59
N GLY A 250 14.29 25.54 15.57
CA GLY A 250 13.78 24.25 15.13
C GLY A 250 14.10 23.94 13.66
N GLN A 251 14.08 24.94 12.78
CA GLN A 251 14.49 24.79 11.38
C GLN A 251 15.99 24.61 11.20
N ALA A 252 16.83 25.22 12.06
CA ALA A 252 18.28 25.08 12.02
C ALA A 252 18.79 23.73 12.58
N SER A 253 17.94 23.00 13.31
CA SER A 253 18.30 21.77 14.02
C SER A 253 17.78 20.48 13.33
N MET A 254 17.05 20.61 12.23
CA MET A 254 16.54 19.50 11.40
C MET A 254 17.40 19.30 10.15
#